data_AF-A0A803V2Q2-F1
#
_entry.id   AF-A0A803V2Q2-F1
#
_cell.length_a   1.000
_cell.length_b   1.000
_cell.length_c   1.000
_cell.angle_alpha   90.00
_cell.angle_beta   90.00
_cell.angle_gamma   90.00
#
_symmetry.space_group_name_H-M   'P 1'
#
loop_
_entity.id
_entity.type
_entity.pdbx_description
1 polymer ?
#
loop_
_entity_poly.entity_id
_entity_poly.type
_entity_poly.pdbx_seq_one_letter_code
_entity_poly.pdbx_strand_id
1 'polypeptide(L)'
;MEWRDSSGCTTGLKFGLAHLVAQLSQVLEEVGSHKQRAEMLEVEMKVLKSQQCTAEQSTVVTKEEVDTLRLKIEELEAERSKLAEENRSLEMKLEKLTLQGDYDPSRTKVLHLSMNPMSLAKQQRKEEQQQLQEECERLRELVRVLKGGGSLSGELEGVGAFQSPQEVAELKKQVESAELKNQRLKEVFQTKIQEFRKVCYTLTGYQIDITTENQYRLSSIYAEHQGDCLLFKASSSSGGKMQLLETEFSRTVRELIELHLLRQDSIPAFLSALTLDLFSRQTIA
;
A
#
# COMPACT_ATOMS: atom_id res chain seq x y z
N MET A 1 59.46 -54.50 -141.61
CA MET A 1 59.22 -55.77 -140.87
C MET A 1 59.86 -55.54 -139.52
N GLU A 2 59.20 -55.52 -138.37
CA GLU A 2 57.96 -56.15 -137.90
C GLU A 2 57.21 -55.25 -136.91
N TRP A 3 55.95 -55.60 -136.69
CA TRP A 3 54.98 -55.03 -135.75
C TRP A 3 55.10 -55.64 -134.35
N ARG A 4 54.85 -54.84 -133.29
CA ARG A 4 54.14 -55.13 -132.01
C ARG A 4 54.52 -54.06 -130.96
N ASP A 5 53.68 -53.56 -130.06
CA ASP A 5 52.30 -53.87 -129.67
C ASP A 5 51.69 -52.60 -129.03
N SER A 6 50.43 -52.29 -129.35
CA SER A 6 49.68 -51.09 -128.89
C SER A 6 48.38 -51.50 -128.19
N SER A 7 48.50 -52.42 -127.22
CA SER A 7 47.37 -52.99 -126.44
C SER A 7 47.35 -52.56 -124.97
N GLY A 8 48.34 -51.79 -124.50
CA GLY A 8 48.42 -51.29 -123.12
C GLY A 8 47.77 -49.93 -122.85
N CYS A 9 47.40 -49.17 -123.89
CA CYS A 9 47.07 -47.75 -123.75
C CYS A 9 45.55 -47.45 -123.61
N THR A 10 44.67 -48.30 -124.16
CA THR A 10 43.22 -48.08 -124.16
C THR A 10 42.52 -48.54 -122.88
N THR A 11 43.09 -49.51 -122.16
CA THR A 11 42.65 -49.92 -120.82
C THR A 11 43.02 -48.87 -119.76
N GLY A 12 44.19 -48.22 -119.88
CA GLY A 12 44.61 -47.15 -118.97
C GLY A 12 43.73 -45.88 -119.04
N LEU A 13 43.28 -45.49 -120.23
CA LEU A 13 42.41 -44.31 -120.43
C LEU A 13 40.98 -44.53 -119.92
N LYS A 14 40.39 -45.72 -120.13
CA LYS A 14 39.07 -46.05 -119.56
C LYS A 14 39.12 -46.21 -118.03
N PHE A 15 40.21 -46.76 -117.50
CA PHE A 15 40.43 -46.88 -116.06
C PHE A 15 40.63 -45.50 -115.42
N GLY A 16 41.36 -44.59 -116.08
CA GLY A 16 41.54 -43.21 -115.62
C GLY A 16 40.24 -42.39 -115.62
N LEU A 17 39.37 -42.56 -116.64
CA LEU A 17 38.09 -41.86 -116.70
C LEU A 17 37.09 -42.40 -115.68
N ALA A 18 37.05 -43.72 -115.47
CA ALA A 18 36.26 -44.35 -114.42
C ALA A 18 36.75 -43.99 -113.01
N HIS A 19 38.07 -43.91 -112.81
CA HIS A 19 38.68 -43.47 -111.56
C HIS A 19 38.36 -41.99 -111.27
N LEU A 20 38.40 -41.12 -112.28
CA LEU A 20 38.04 -39.71 -112.12
C LEU A 20 36.54 -39.54 -111.82
N VAL A 21 35.66 -40.31 -112.46
CA VAL A 21 34.22 -40.31 -112.17
C VAL A 21 33.94 -40.82 -110.76
N ALA A 22 34.65 -41.86 -110.29
CA ALA A 22 34.55 -42.36 -108.92
C ALA A 22 35.05 -41.34 -107.88
N GLN A 23 36.13 -40.63 -108.18
CA GLN A 23 36.63 -39.54 -107.34
C GLN A 23 35.65 -38.36 -107.29
N LEU A 24 35.02 -38.00 -108.42
CA LEU A 24 34.00 -36.96 -108.47
C LEU A 24 32.73 -37.35 -107.70
N SER A 25 32.28 -38.60 -107.81
CA SER A 25 31.13 -39.09 -107.02
C SER A 25 31.44 -39.12 -105.52
N GLN A 26 32.66 -39.53 -105.15
CA GLN A 26 33.10 -39.54 -103.76
C GLN A 26 33.16 -38.12 -103.17
N VAL A 27 33.71 -37.15 -103.92
CA VAL A 27 33.73 -35.74 -103.48
C VAL A 27 32.31 -35.16 -103.38
N LEU A 28 31.39 -35.52 -104.28
CA LEU A 28 29.99 -35.09 -104.22
C LEU A 28 29.25 -35.63 -102.98
N GLU A 29 29.46 -36.90 -102.64
CA GLU A 29 28.91 -37.51 -101.42
C GLU A 29 29.52 -36.90 -100.16
N GLU A 30 30.84 -36.68 -100.14
CA GLU A 30 31.54 -36.03 -99.05
C GLU A 30 31.01 -34.60 -98.85
N VAL A 31 30.88 -33.81 -99.91
CA VAL A 31 30.29 -32.45 -99.87
C VAL A 31 28.83 -32.49 -99.39
N GLY A 32 28.04 -33.48 -99.80
CA GLY A 32 26.68 -33.70 -99.29
C GLY A 32 26.65 -33.99 -97.79
N SER A 33 27.54 -34.86 -97.30
CA SER A 33 27.68 -35.18 -95.88
C SER A 33 28.16 -33.99 -95.05
N HIS A 34 29.04 -33.16 -95.62
CA HIS A 34 29.54 -31.95 -94.97
C HIS A 34 28.44 -30.89 -94.90
N LYS A 35 27.61 -30.76 -95.94
CA LYS A 35 26.46 -29.86 -95.96
C LYS A 35 25.40 -30.25 -94.93
N GLN A 36 25.06 -31.54 -94.82
CA GLN A 36 24.13 -32.02 -93.81
C GLN A 36 24.65 -31.80 -92.39
N ARG A 37 25.95 -32.02 -92.15
CA ARG A 37 26.58 -31.70 -90.85
C ARG A 37 26.57 -30.20 -90.56
N ALA A 38 26.82 -29.35 -91.55
CA ALA A 38 26.74 -27.91 -91.38
C ALA A 38 25.32 -27.43 -91.05
N GLU A 39 24.30 -27.95 -91.75
CA GLU A 39 22.90 -27.67 -91.47
C GLU A 39 22.48 -28.14 -90.07
N MET A 40 22.92 -29.33 -89.65
CA MET A 40 22.66 -29.86 -88.31
C MET A 40 23.30 -28.98 -87.22
N LEU A 41 24.57 -28.59 -87.40
CA LEU A 41 25.26 -27.68 -86.48
C LEU A 41 24.64 -26.28 -86.45
N GLU A 42 24.13 -25.77 -87.58
CA GLU A 42 23.38 -24.51 -87.61
C GLU A 42 22.07 -24.59 -86.81
N VAL A 43 21.36 -25.72 -86.90
CA VAL A 43 20.13 -25.94 -86.11
C VAL A 43 20.47 -26.07 -84.63
N GLU A 44 21.50 -26.83 -84.26
CA GLU A 44 21.96 -26.94 -82.87
C GLU A 44 22.41 -25.58 -82.31
N MET A 45 23.15 -24.78 -83.09
CA MET A 45 23.52 -23.42 -82.73
C MET A 45 22.30 -22.53 -82.50
N LYS A 46 21.26 -22.64 -83.34
CA LYS A 46 20.01 -21.87 -83.16
C LYS A 46 19.26 -22.29 -81.89
N VAL A 47 19.22 -23.59 -81.59
CA VAL A 47 18.58 -24.13 -80.39
C VAL A 47 19.34 -23.75 -79.12
N LEU A 48 20.67 -23.87 -79.11
CA LEU A 48 21.50 -23.46 -77.97
C LEU A 48 21.41 -21.96 -77.74
N LYS A 49 21.34 -21.15 -78.80
CA LYS A 49 21.19 -19.69 -78.69
C LYS A 49 19.81 -19.29 -78.16
N SER A 50 18.74 -20.01 -78.50
CA SER A 50 17.41 -19.75 -77.93
C SER A 50 17.30 -20.22 -76.47
N GLN A 51 17.93 -21.35 -76.13
CA GLN A 51 18.05 -21.83 -74.75
C GLN A 51 18.88 -20.88 -73.88
N GLN A 52 19.96 -20.32 -74.41
CA GLN A 52 20.77 -19.33 -73.70
C GLN A 52 20.01 -18.01 -73.49
N CYS A 53 19.27 -17.53 -74.49
CA CYS A 53 18.48 -16.30 -74.36
C CYS A 53 17.35 -16.44 -73.33
N THR A 54 16.70 -17.62 -73.27
CA THR A 54 15.67 -17.92 -72.26
C THR A 54 16.26 -18.12 -70.87
N ALA A 55 17.42 -18.78 -70.75
CA ALA A 55 18.14 -18.91 -69.49
C ALA A 55 18.60 -17.54 -68.95
N GLU A 56 19.19 -16.70 -69.80
CA GLU A 56 19.61 -15.34 -69.45
C GLU A 56 18.41 -14.50 -68.99
N GLN A 57 17.28 -14.52 -69.71
CA GLN A 57 16.04 -13.85 -69.28
C GLN A 57 15.54 -14.37 -67.93
N SER A 58 15.51 -15.69 -67.71
CA SER A 58 15.10 -16.26 -66.41
C SER A 58 16.04 -15.89 -65.26
N THR A 59 17.35 -15.79 -65.51
CA THR A 59 18.34 -15.36 -64.49
C THR A 59 18.25 -13.87 -64.19
N VAL A 60 17.82 -13.04 -65.14
CA VAL A 60 17.59 -11.61 -64.92
C VAL A 60 16.32 -11.40 -64.10
N VAL A 61 15.22 -12.07 -64.46
CA VAL A 61 13.95 -11.99 -63.70
C VAL A 61 14.13 -12.46 -62.26
N THR A 62 14.86 -13.56 -62.03
CA THR A 62 15.13 -14.04 -60.66
C THR A 62 16.06 -13.12 -59.87
N LYS A 63 16.98 -12.40 -60.51
CA LYS A 63 17.81 -11.38 -59.83
C LYS A 63 16.99 -10.15 -59.44
N GLU A 64 16.11 -9.68 -60.32
CA GLU A 64 15.19 -8.58 -60.03
C GLU A 64 14.23 -8.94 -58.88
N GLU A 65 13.72 -10.18 -58.84
CA GLU A 65 12.95 -10.70 -57.72
C GLU A 65 13.77 -10.75 -56.42
N VAL A 66 15.03 -11.19 -56.49
CA VAL A 66 15.91 -11.22 -55.31
C VAL A 66 16.21 -9.81 -54.81
N ASP A 67 16.44 -8.84 -55.70
CA ASP A 67 16.73 -7.46 -55.34
C ASP A 67 15.49 -6.74 -54.80
N THR A 68 14.29 -7.01 -55.34
CA THR A 68 13.03 -6.51 -54.77
C THR A 68 12.74 -7.10 -53.39
N LEU A 69 13.02 -8.40 -53.17
CA LEU A 69 12.90 -9.01 -51.85
C LEU A 69 13.92 -8.44 -50.85
N ARG A 70 15.16 -8.16 -51.29
CA ARG A 70 16.17 -7.50 -50.45
C ARG A 70 15.72 -6.11 -50.02
N LEU A 71 15.23 -5.30 -50.96
CA LEU A 71 14.66 -3.99 -50.64
C LEU A 71 13.49 -4.11 -49.66
N LYS A 72 12.61 -5.10 -49.84
CA LYS A 72 11.49 -5.32 -48.91
C LYS A 72 11.98 -5.74 -47.52
N ILE A 73 13.04 -6.54 -47.42
CA ILE A 73 13.65 -6.91 -46.14
C ILE A 73 14.23 -5.66 -45.46
N GLU A 74 14.97 -4.82 -46.17
CA GLU A 74 15.51 -3.58 -45.64
C GLU A 74 14.42 -2.61 -45.15
N GLU A 75 13.33 -2.47 -45.91
CA GLU A 75 12.15 -1.69 -45.50
C GLU A 75 11.53 -2.24 -44.21
N LEU A 76 11.28 -3.55 -44.15
CA LEU A 76 10.69 -4.20 -42.98
C LEU A 76 11.60 -4.12 -41.75
N GLU A 77 12.91 -4.19 -41.94
CA GLU A 77 13.89 -4.01 -40.86
C GLU A 77 13.88 -2.56 -40.33
N ALA A 78 13.78 -1.57 -41.21
CA ALA A 78 13.65 -0.16 -40.84
C ALA A 78 12.31 0.14 -40.15
N GLU A 79 11.20 -0.47 -40.60
CA GLU A 79 9.91 -0.36 -39.91
C GLU A 79 9.96 -1.01 -38.52
N ARG A 80 10.56 -2.19 -38.43
CA ARG A 80 10.75 -2.89 -37.15
C ARG A 80 11.62 -2.07 -36.19
N SER A 81 12.68 -1.42 -36.66
CA SER A 81 13.53 -0.59 -35.81
C SER A 81 12.78 0.64 -35.29
N LYS A 82 12.00 1.32 -36.15
CA LYS A 82 11.14 2.44 -35.76
C LYS A 82 10.10 2.02 -34.73
N LEU A 83 9.37 0.93 -34.97
CA LEU A 83 8.39 0.39 -34.03
C LEU A 83 9.02 -0.03 -32.70
N ALA A 84 10.26 -0.54 -32.71
CA ALA A 84 10.98 -0.88 -31.49
C ALA A 84 11.35 0.37 -30.66
N GLU A 85 11.77 1.45 -31.31
CA GLU A 85 12.02 2.73 -30.65
C GLU A 85 10.74 3.36 -30.09
N GLU A 86 9.66 3.33 -30.86
CA GLU A 86 8.34 3.79 -30.40
C GLU A 86 7.86 2.98 -29.20
N ASN A 87 7.95 1.65 -29.24
CA ASN A 87 7.61 0.79 -28.10
C ASN A 87 8.44 1.11 -26.87
N ARG A 88 9.76 1.25 -26.98
CA ARG A 88 10.62 1.65 -25.84
C ARG A 88 10.18 3.00 -25.26
N SER A 89 9.83 3.95 -26.12
CA SER A 89 9.36 5.26 -25.68
C SER A 89 8.01 5.18 -24.95
N LEU A 90 7.11 4.29 -25.39
CA LEU A 90 5.82 4.06 -24.78
C LEU A 90 5.95 3.31 -23.46
N GLU A 91 6.81 2.28 -23.40
CA GLU A 91 7.15 1.55 -22.18
C GLU A 91 7.70 2.50 -21.11
N MET A 92 8.65 3.37 -21.46
CA MET A 92 9.21 4.36 -20.54
C MET A 92 8.15 5.36 -20.04
N LYS A 93 7.21 5.77 -20.91
CA LYS A 93 6.08 6.63 -20.50
C LYS A 93 5.14 5.90 -19.54
N LEU A 94 4.79 4.64 -19.85
CA LEU A 94 3.93 3.83 -18.99
C LEU A 94 4.58 3.56 -17.64
N GLU A 95 5.87 3.27 -17.60
CA GLU A 95 6.61 3.09 -16.35
C GLU A 95 6.59 4.36 -15.52
N LYS A 96 6.83 5.53 -16.13
CA LYS A 96 6.73 6.82 -15.46
C LYS A 96 5.34 7.06 -14.87
N LEU A 97 4.27 6.79 -15.61
CA LEU A 97 2.89 6.95 -15.14
C LEU A 97 2.58 5.96 -14.01
N THR A 98 3.04 4.71 -14.12
CA THR A 98 2.90 3.69 -13.08
C THR A 98 3.61 4.11 -11.78
N LEU A 99 4.82 4.69 -11.89
CA LEU A 99 5.54 5.25 -10.74
C LEU A 99 4.82 6.45 -10.11
N GLN A 100 4.02 7.20 -10.88
CA GLN A 100 3.16 8.27 -10.39
C GLN A 100 1.86 7.77 -9.75
N GLY A 101 1.58 6.46 -9.85
CA GLY A 101 0.40 5.81 -9.29
C GLY A 101 -0.78 5.68 -10.25
N ASP A 102 -0.58 5.90 -11.55
CA ASP A 102 -1.60 5.62 -12.55
C ASP A 102 -1.89 4.12 -12.65
N TYR A 103 -3.14 3.78 -12.91
CA TYR A 103 -3.62 2.41 -12.97
C TYR A 103 -4.64 2.22 -14.08
N ASP A 104 -4.74 0.99 -14.58
CA ASP A 104 -5.75 0.60 -15.56
C ASP A 104 -7.10 0.34 -14.87
N PRO A 105 -8.16 1.12 -15.17
CA PRO A 105 -9.47 0.99 -14.54
C PRO A 105 -10.22 -0.30 -14.92
N SER A 106 -9.85 -0.97 -16.02
CA SER A 106 -10.44 -2.26 -16.40
C SER A 106 -9.93 -3.42 -15.53
N ARG A 107 -8.68 -3.30 -15.03
CA ARG A 107 -7.99 -4.35 -14.27
C ARG A 107 -7.96 -4.06 -12.77
N THR A 108 -7.90 -2.79 -12.38
CA THR A 108 -7.66 -2.39 -10.99
C THR A 108 -8.72 -1.38 -10.53
N LYS A 109 -9.42 -1.71 -9.44
CA LYS A 109 -10.37 -0.80 -8.79
C LYS A 109 -9.77 -0.28 -7.49
N VAL A 110 -9.56 1.03 -7.40
CA VAL A 110 -9.07 1.68 -6.19
C VAL A 110 -10.24 1.95 -5.24
N LEU A 111 -10.10 1.52 -3.99
CA LEU A 111 -11.08 1.71 -2.93
C LEU A 111 -10.43 2.47 -1.78
N HIS A 112 -11.19 3.34 -1.14
CA HIS A 112 -10.82 3.98 0.12
C HIS A 112 -12.06 4.06 1.02
N LEU A 113 -11.83 4.27 2.32
CA LEU A 113 -12.93 4.52 3.26
C LEU A 113 -13.69 5.77 2.83
N SER A 114 -15.02 5.72 2.87
CA SER A 114 -15.88 6.89 2.63
C SER A 114 -15.57 8.00 3.63
N MET A 115 -15.44 7.62 4.90
CA MET A 115 -14.99 8.47 6.01
C MET A 115 -13.49 8.31 6.22
N ASN A 116 -12.70 9.01 5.41
CA ASN A 116 -11.25 9.09 5.59
C ASN A 116 -10.83 10.42 6.25
N PRO A 117 -9.63 10.51 6.85
CA PRO A 117 -9.15 11.73 7.50
C PRO A 117 -9.11 12.97 6.58
N MET A 118 -8.86 12.79 5.27
CA MET A 118 -8.87 13.89 4.29
C MET A 118 -10.30 14.40 4.04
N SER A 119 -11.29 13.52 3.94
CA SER A 119 -12.70 13.88 3.80
C SER A 119 -13.16 14.68 5.01
N LEU A 120 -12.80 14.25 6.22
CA LEU A 120 -13.07 14.97 7.47
C LEU A 120 -12.42 16.35 7.50
N ALA A 121 -11.12 16.44 7.19
CA ALA A 121 -10.43 17.73 7.17
C ALA A 121 -10.97 18.68 6.08
N LYS A 122 -11.43 18.15 4.94
CA LYS A 122 -12.09 18.94 3.89
C LYS A 122 -13.45 19.49 4.36
N GLN A 123 -14.21 18.68 5.09
CA GLN A 123 -15.49 19.09 5.66
C GLN A 123 -15.29 20.19 6.72
N GLN A 124 -14.38 19.98 7.67
CA GLN A 124 -14.05 20.97 8.70
C GLN A 124 -13.62 22.31 8.09
N ARG A 125 -12.72 22.28 7.10
CA ARG A 125 -12.31 23.51 6.39
C ARG A 125 -13.48 24.22 5.71
N LYS A 126 -14.45 23.48 5.19
CA LYS A 126 -15.65 24.06 4.57
C LYS A 126 -16.55 24.71 5.62
N GLU A 127 -16.72 24.07 6.77
CA GLU A 127 -17.49 24.61 7.90
C GLU A 127 -16.83 25.88 8.44
N GLU A 128 -15.51 25.87 8.66
CA GLU A 128 -14.74 27.07 9.06
C GLU A 128 -14.87 28.20 8.05
N GLN A 129 -14.79 27.90 6.75
CA GLN A 129 -14.96 28.91 5.70
C GLN A 129 -16.36 29.51 5.70
N GLN A 130 -17.40 28.70 5.96
CA GLN A 130 -18.77 29.19 6.08
C GLN A 130 -18.93 30.08 7.31
N GLN A 131 -18.41 29.67 8.46
CA GLN A 131 -18.43 30.48 9.70
C GLN A 131 -17.72 31.83 9.49
N LEU A 132 -16.55 31.83 8.85
CA LEU A 132 -15.82 33.06 8.54
C LEU A 132 -16.58 33.96 7.56
N GLN A 133 -17.29 33.39 6.59
CA GLN A 133 -18.15 34.15 5.67
C GLN A 133 -19.31 34.81 6.41
N GLU A 134 -20.01 34.07 7.27
CA GLU A 134 -21.10 34.59 8.10
C GLU A 134 -20.62 35.70 9.04
N GLU A 135 -19.46 35.51 9.68
CA GLU A 135 -18.86 36.54 10.55
C GLU A 135 -18.47 37.79 9.75
N CYS A 136 -17.86 37.60 8.57
CA CYS A 136 -17.54 38.70 7.67
C CYS A 136 -18.80 39.47 7.23
N GLU A 137 -19.89 38.77 6.91
CA GLU A 137 -21.16 39.39 6.55
C GLU A 137 -21.75 40.17 7.73
N ARG A 138 -21.79 39.58 8.92
CA ARG A 138 -22.26 40.25 10.14
C ARG A 138 -21.44 41.49 10.47
N LEU A 139 -20.11 41.40 10.39
CA LEU A 139 -19.22 42.54 10.61
C LEU A 139 -19.42 43.63 9.55
N ARG A 140 -19.63 43.25 8.28
CA ARG A 140 -19.94 44.21 7.20
C ARG A 140 -21.26 44.94 7.46
N GLU A 141 -22.27 44.24 7.96
CA GLU A 141 -23.55 44.84 8.35
C GLU A 141 -23.39 45.78 9.53
N LEU A 142 -22.66 45.37 10.58
CA LEU A 142 -22.39 46.20 11.74
C LEU A 142 -21.66 47.50 11.35
N VAL A 143 -20.63 47.38 10.50
CA VAL A 143 -19.90 48.54 9.97
C VAL A 143 -20.81 49.45 9.15
N ARG A 144 -21.77 48.88 8.40
CA ARG A 144 -22.76 49.66 7.63
C ARG A 144 -23.67 50.48 8.55
N VAL A 145 -24.17 49.89 9.63
CA VAL A 145 -25.02 50.57 10.65
C VAL A 145 -24.24 51.68 11.35
N LEU A 146 -23.00 51.39 11.76
CA LEU A 146 -22.11 52.36 12.39
C LEU A 146 -21.80 53.55 11.48
N LYS A 147 -21.46 53.29 10.21
CA LYS A 147 -21.21 54.36 9.21
C LYS A 147 -22.47 55.17 8.88
N GLY A 148 -23.65 54.58 9.04
CA GLY A 148 -24.95 55.24 8.88
C GLY A 148 -25.36 56.15 10.05
N GLY A 149 -24.52 56.29 11.09
CA GLY A 149 -24.80 57.16 12.24
C GLY A 149 -25.67 56.55 13.34
N GLY A 150 -25.92 55.24 13.32
CA GLY A 150 -26.60 54.54 14.40
C GLY A 150 -25.70 54.31 15.62
N SER A 151 -26.16 54.70 16.81
CA SER A 151 -25.47 54.33 18.07
C SER A 151 -25.68 52.85 18.35
N LEU A 152 -24.59 52.12 18.61
CA LEU A 152 -24.63 50.72 19.04
C LEU A 152 -25.02 50.64 20.52
N SER A 153 -26.32 50.74 20.80
CA SER A 153 -26.84 50.31 22.10
C SER A 153 -27.13 48.81 22.05
N GLY A 154 -26.31 48.01 22.72
CA GLY A 154 -26.80 46.80 23.41
C GLY A 154 -26.17 45.44 23.08
N GLU A 155 -25.47 45.24 21.97
CA GLU A 155 -25.17 43.86 21.51
C GLU A 155 -23.68 43.45 21.56
N LEU A 156 -22.84 44.18 22.31
CA LEU A 156 -21.37 43.99 22.33
C LEU A 156 -20.83 43.21 23.54
N GLU A 157 -21.69 42.61 24.35
CA GLU A 157 -21.28 41.63 25.38
C GLU A 157 -21.64 40.21 24.94
N GLY A 158 -20.86 39.66 24.02
CA GLY A 158 -21.06 38.31 23.51
C GLY A 158 -19.91 37.81 22.66
N VAL A 159 -18.66 38.13 23.04
CA VAL A 159 -17.44 37.69 22.35
C VAL A 159 -17.10 36.22 22.72
N GLY A 160 -18.10 35.35 22.73
CA GLY A 160 -17.95 33.95 23.13
C GLY A 160 -18.87 33.05 22.34
N ALA A 161 -18.34 32.49 21.25
CA ALA A 161 -18.86 31.33 20.53
C ALA A 161 -20.34 31.41 20.08
N PHE A 162 -20.56 31.76 18.80
CA PHE A 162 -21.80 31.39 18.11
C PHE A 162 -21.79 29.89 17.81
N GLN A 163 -21.95 29.07 18.85
CA GLN A 163 -22.66 27.81 18.72
C GLN A 163 -24.14 28.18 18.53
N SER A 164 -24.84 27.50 17.62
CA SER A 164 -26.27 27.81 17.40
C SER A 164 -27.03 27.72 18.75
N PRO A 165 -28.04 28.56 19.04
CA PRO A 165 -28.76 28.52 20.32
C PRO A 165 -29.30 27.12 20.67
N GLN A 166 -29.59 26.33 19.64
CA GLN A 166 -30.01 24.94 19.73
C GLN A 166 -28.85 24.00 20.11
N GLU A 167 -27.68 24.15 19.50
CA GLU A 167 -26.47 23.39 19.85
C GLU A 167 -25.97 23.74 21.27
N VAL A 168 -26.05 25.02 21.68
CA VAL A 168 -25.75 25.43 23.06
C VAL A 168 -26.73 24.78 24.03
N ALA A 169 -28.01 24.70 23.70
CA ALA A 169 -29.01 24.04 24.55
C ALA A 169 -28.78 22.52 24.63
N GLU A 170 -28.42 21.89 23.51
CA GLU A 170 -28.11 20.46 23.45
C GLU A 170 -26.81 20.13 24.22
N LEU A 171 -25.77 20.93 24.07
CA LEU A 171 -24.51 20.78 24.81
C LEU A 171 -24.72 21.04 26.31
N LYS A 172 -25.49 22.06 26.70
CA LYS A 172 -25.86 22.29 28.10
C LYS A 172 -26.60 21.08 28.68
N LYS A 173 -27.57 20.53 27.96
CA LYS A 173 -28.29 19.31 28.37
C LYS A 173 -27.35 18.10 28.49
N GLN A 174 -26.36 17.97 27.60
CA GLN A 174 -25.35 16.91 27.70
C GLN A 174 -24.46 17.10 28.93
N VAL A 175 -24.00 18.33 29.21
CA VAL A 175 -23.23 18.67 30.42
C VAL A 175 -24.02 18.36 31.68
N GLU A 176 -25.26 18.84 31.78
CA GLU A 176 -26.16 18.53 32.91
C GLU A 176 -26.36 17.02 33.07
N SER A 177 -26.54 16.28 31.96
CA SER A 177 -26.68 14.83 32.02
C SER A 177 -25.40 14.13 32.49
N ALA A 178 -24.23 14.64 32.12
CA ALA A 178 -22.94 14.10 32.51
C ALA A 178 -22.62 14.43 33.98
N GLU A 179 -22.93 15.65 34.42
CA GLU A 179 -22.84 16.08 35.81
C GLU A 179 -23.75 15.24 36.70
N LEU A 180 -25.00 15.01 36.28
CA LEU A 180 -25.93 14.15 37.01
C LEU A 180 -25.44 12.70 37.09
N LYS A 181 -24.87 12.17 36.00
CA LYS A 181 -24.25 10.83 36.02
C LYS A 181 -23.06 10.78 36.98
N ASN A 182 -22.19 11.79 36.98
CA ASN A 182 -21.05 11.89 37.89
C ASN A 182 -21.50 12.02 39.34
N GLN A 183 -22.55 12.78 39.62
CA GLN A 183 -23.14 12.91 40.95
C GLN A 183 -23.69 11.56 41.44
N ARG A 184 -24.50 10.88 40.61
CA ARG A 184 -25.00 9.54 40.93
C ARG A 184 -23.87 8.54 41.16
N LEU A 185 -22.80 8.60 40.37
CA LEU A 185 -21.64 7.73 40.54
C LEU A 185 -20.93 7.99 41.88
N LYS A 186 -20.78 9.27 42.28
CA LYS A 186 -20.24 9.64 43.60
C LYS A 186 -21.13 9.12 44.73
N GLU A 187 -22.45 9.24 44.62
CA GLU A 187 -23.41 8.73 45.62
C GLU A 187 -23.34 7.21 45.75
N VAL A 188 -23.29 6.48 44.63
CA VAL A 188 -23.13 5.02 44.63
C VAL A 188 -21.79 4.62 45.26
N PHE A 189 -20.70 5.30 44.91
CA PHE A 189 -19.38 5.02 45.49
C PHE A 189 -19.37 5.27 47.00
N GLN A 190 -19.93 6.40 47.46
CA GLN A 190 -20.05 6.69 48.89
C GLN A 190 -20.87 5.63 49.62
N THR A 191 -22.01 5.23 49.05
CA THR A 191 -22.88 4.18 49.59
C THR A 191 -22.13 2.85 49.71
N LYS A 192 -21.38 2.47 48.67
CA LYS A 192 -20.60 1.22 48.65
C LYS A 192 -19.44 1.22 49.64
N ILE A 193 -18.73 2.34 49.79
CA ILE A 193 -17.68 2.47 50.80
C ILE A 193 -18.26 2.42 52.21
N GLN A 194 -19.41 3.05 52.47
CA GLN A 194 -20.08 2.97 53.76
C GLN A 194 -20.58 1.55 54.06
N GLU A 195 -21.16 0.87 53.08
CA GLU A 195 -21.55 -0.54 53.18
C GLU A 195 -20.34 -1.41 53.55
N PHE A 196 -19.22 -1.26 52.83
CA PHE A 196 -17.99 -1.98 53.12
C PHE A 196 -17.44 -1.67 54.51
N ARG A 197 -17.37 -0.40 54.92
CA ARG A 197 -16.93 -0.01 56.27
C ARG A 197 -17.80 -0.63 57.35
N LYS A 198 -19.13 -0.67 57.16
CA LYS A 198 -20.07 -1.28 58.10
C LYS A 198 -19.85 -2.80 58.23
N VAL A 199 -19.61 -3.48 57.10
CA VAL A 199 -19.28 -4.91 57.10
C VAL A 199 -17.94 -5.16 57.80
N CYS A 200 -16.88 -4.40 57.49
CA CYS A 200 -15.60 -4.51 58.18
C CYS A 200 -15.73 -4.27 59.68
N TYR A 201 -16.47 -3.24 60.09
CA TYR A 201 -16.72 -2.94 61.50
C TYR A 201 -17.41 -4.08 62.23
N THR A 202 -18.42 -4.69 61.60
CA THR A 202 -19.19 -5.79 62.19
C THR A 202 -18.38 -7.10 62.26
N LEU A 203 -17.57 -7.39 61.23
CA LEU A 203 -16.81 -8.64 61.14
C LEU A 203 -15.50 -8.61 61.95
N THR A 204 -14.78 -7.50 61.91
CA THR A 204 -13.43 -7.38 62.49
C THR A 204 -13.42 -6.64 63.82
N GLY A 205 -14.48 -5.89 64.12
CA GLY A 205 -14.55 -5.02 65.28
C GLY A 205 -13.81 -3.69 65.11
N TYR A 206 -13.33 -3.36 63.91
CA TYR A 206 -12.62 -2.10 63.66
C TYR A 206 -13.32 -1.23 62.63
N GLN A 207 -13.57 0.03 63.01
CA GLN A 207 -14.04 1.08 62.13
C GLN A 207 -12.82 1.73 61.49
N ILE A 208 -12.73 1.67 60.16
CA ILE A 208 -11.60 2.20 59.39
C ILE A 208 -12.04 3.48 58.67
N ASP A 209 -11.56 4.62 59.15
CA ASP A 209 -11.83 5.94 58.59
C ASP A 209 -10.60 6.57 57.95
N ILE A 210 -10.81 7.28 56.85
CA ILE A 210 -9.74 8.02 56.16
C ILE A 210 -9.72 9.43 56.74
N THR A 211 -8.59 9.87 57.30
CA THR A 211 -8.45 11.18 57.95
C THR A 211 -7.87 12.21 57.01
N THR A 212 -6.57 12.12 56.74
CA THR A 212 -5.84 12.91 55.72
C THR A 212 -5.28 11.98 54.66
N GLU A 213 -4.62 12.54 53.64
CA GLU A 213 -3.98 11.74 52.58
C GLU A 213 -3.10 10.62 53.17
N ASN A 214 -3.42 9.38 52.79
CA ASN A 214 -2.72 8.16 53.18
C ASN A 214 -2.70 7.84 54.68
N GLN A 215 -3.63 8.39 55.48
CA GLN A 215 -3.77 8.10 56.91
C GLN A 215 -5.13 7.49 57.24
N TYR A 216 -5.08 6.34 57.91
CA TYR A 216 -6.23 5.52 58.29
C TYR A 216 -6.36 5.49 59.81
N ARG A 217 -7.52 5.93 60.31
CA ARG A 217 -7.90 5.84 61.71
C ARG A 217 -8.67 4.57 61.94
N LEU A 218 -8.22 3.77 62.90
CA LEU A 218 -8.88 2.56 63.36
C LEU A 218 -9.45 2.81 64.75
N SER A 219 -10.76 2.66 64.89
CA SER A 219 -11.46 2.71 66.18
C SER A 219 -12.07 1.34 66.46
N SER A 220 -11.82 0.78 67.64
CA SER A 220 -12.37 -0.53 68.02
C SER A 220 -13.81 -0.42 68.53
N ILE A 221 -14.64 -1.44 68.28
CA ILE A 221 -15.95 -1.62 68.91
C ILE A 221 -15.87 -1.68 70.44
N TYR A 222 -14.72 -2.11 70.97
CA TYR A 222 -14.46 -2.31 72.39
C TYR A 222 -13.59 -1.19 72.98
N ALA A 223 -13.52 -0.03 72.32
CA ALA A 223 -12.78 1.13 72.83
C ALA A 223 -13.33 1.58 74.20
N GLU A 224 -12.46 1.78 75.18
CA GLU A 224 -12.83 2.22 76.54
C GLU A 224 -13.22 3.70 76.57
N HIS A 225 -12.56 4.52 75.72
CA HIS A 225 -12.84 5.94 75.57
C HIS A 225 -13.12 6.34 74.12
N GLN A 226 -13.97 7.35 73.91
CA GLN A 226 -14.32 7.86 72.58
C GLN A 226 -13.11 8.42 71.78
N GLY A 227 -11.99 8.68 72.45
CA GLY A 227 -10.74 9.13 71.82
C GLY A 227 -9.78 7.99 71.45
N ASP A 228 -10.05 6.76 71.86
CA ASP A 228 -9.13 5.64 71.68
C ASP A 228 -9.13 5.19 70.22
N CYS A 229 -8.04 5.50 69.53
CA CYS A 229 -7.86 5.16 68.15
C CYS A 229 -6.40 4.90 67.80
N LEU A 230 -6.20 4.05 66.81
CA LEU A 230 -4.92 3.79 66.19
C LEU A 230 -4.85 4.55 64.87
N LEU A 231 -3.71 5.15 64.58
CA LEU A 231 -3.48 5.85 63.32
C LEU A 231 -2.43 5.11 62.52
N PHE A 232 -2.79 4.66 61.31
CA PHE A 232 -1.86 4.02 60.38
C PHE A 232 -1.62 4.92 59.18
N LYS A 233 -0.37 5.01 58.74
CA LYS A 233 0.04 5.74 57.54
C LYS A 233 0.58 4.79 56.49
N ALA A 234 0.11 4.90 55.25
CA ALA A 234 0.69 4.14 54.14
C ALA A 234 2.03 4.78 53.72
N SER A 235 3.10 3.98 53.68
CA SER A 235 4.47 4.43 53.40
C SER A 235 4.74 4.66 51.90
N SER A 236 3.80 4.36 51.00
CA SER A 236 3.93 4.56 49.54
C SER A 236 2.56 4.68 48.87
N SER A 237 2.49 5.39 47.74
CA SER A 237 1.27 5.57 46.92
C SER A 237 0.67 4.27 46.37
N SER A 238 1.39 3.15 46.47
CA SER A 238 0.95 1.81 46.09
C SER A 238 0.37 0.97 47.26
N GLY A 239 0.26 1.51 48.47
CA GLY A 239 -0.44 0.86 49.60
C GLY A 239 0.28 -0.35 50.24
N GLY A 240 1.54 -0.63 49.86
CA GLY A 240 2.20 -1.89 50.22
C GLY A 240 2.68 -2.05 51.67
N LYS A 241 2.95 -0.95 52.40
CA LYS A 241 3.41 -1.02 53.81
C LYS A 241 2.71 0.03 54.66
N MET A 242 2.06 -0.42 55.74
CA MET A 242 1.37 0.42 56.71
C MET A 242 2.25 0.61 57.95
N GLN A 243 2.38 1.84 58.42
CA GLN A 243 3.15 2.18 59.62
C GLN A 243 2.21 2.76 60.69
N LEU A 244 2.30 2.24 61.91
CA LEU A 244 1.57 2.79 63.04
C LEU A 244 2.20 4.13 63.47
N LEU A 245 1.36 5.16 63.61
CA LEU A 245 1.71 6.45 64.21
C LEU A 245 1.41 6.40 65.70
N GLU A 246 2.23 7.10 66.48
CA GLU A 246 2.05 7.16 67.92
C GLU A 246 0.82 8.01 68.28
N THR A 247 -0.11 7.40 69.01
CA THR A 247 -1.29 8.03 69.62
C THR A 247 -1.28 7.80 71.13
N GLU A 248 -2.09 8.56 71.88
CA GLU A 248 -2.24 8.34 73.32
C GLU A 248 -2.68 6.89 73.62
N PHE A 249 -3.56 6.34 72.77
CA PHE A 249 -3.97 4.94 72.88
C PHE A 249 -2.85 3.96 72.51
N SER A 250 -2.03 4.22 71.48
CA SER A 250 -0.92 3.31 71.15
C SER A 250 0.11 3.20 72.29
N ARG A 251 0.21 4.22 73.16
CA ARG A 251 1.10 4.20 74.33
C ARG A 251 0.68 3.22 75.41
N THR A 252 -0.62 2.93 75.53
CA THR A 252 -1.17 2.00 76.54
C THR A 252 -1.00 0.54 76.11
N VAL A 253 -0.89 0.27 74.81
CA VAL A 253 -0.77 -1.08 74.23
C VAL A 253 0.64 -1.37 73.69
N ARG A 254 1.67 -0.73 74.25
CA ARG A 254 3.07 -0.84 73.80
C ARG A 254 3.60 -2.27 73.77
N GLU A 255 3.26 -3.09 74.77
CA GLU A 255 3.72 -4.48 74.84
C GLU A 255 3.20 -5.30 73.64
N LEU A 256 1.94 -5.09 73.25
CA LEU A 256 1.33 -5.73 72.09
C LEU A 256 1.96 -5.25 70.78
N ILE A 257 2.31 -3.95 70.69
CA ILE A 257 3.01 -3.36 69.55
C ILE A 257 4.41 -3.96 69.41
N GLU A 258 5.19 -4.03 70.48
CA GLU A 258 6.54 -4.59 70.44
C GLU A 258 6.54 -6.06 70.03
N LEU A 259 5.60 -6.85 70.55
CA LEU A 259 5.52 -8.27 70.21
C LEU A 259 5.04 -8.50 68.77
N HIS A 260 3.92 -7.90 68.37
CA HIS A 260 3.25 -8.27 67.12
C HIS A 260 3.65 -7.39 65.92
N LEU A 261 3.98 -6.11 66.14
CA LEU A 261 4.41 -5.21 65.07
C LEU A 261 5.93 -5.17 64.90
N LEU A 262 6.73 -5.17 65.98
CA LEU A 262 8.19 -5.10 65.85
C LEU A 262 8.86 -6.47 65.68
N ARG A 263 8.46 -7.49 66.46
CA ARG A 263 9.09 -8.83 66.36
C ARG A 263 8.48 -9.70 65.28
N GLN A 264 7.15 -9.69 65.15
CA GLN A 264 6.42 -10.55 64.21
C GLN A 264 6.09 -9.86 62.87
N ASP A 265 6.24 -8.53 62.76
CA ASP A 265 5.94 -7.71 61.58
C ASP A 265 4.54 -7.99 60.98
N SER A 266 3.53 -8.21 61.84
CA SER A 266 2.18 -8.62 61.43
C SER A 266 1.09 -7.76 62.07
N ILE A 267 0.54 -6.85 61.26
CA ILE A 267 -0.60 -6.00 61.64
C ILE A 267 -1.86 -6.84 61.95
N PRO A 268 -2.22 -7.87 61.15
CA PRO A 268 -3.37 -8.71 61.49
C PRO A 268 -3.21 -9.39 62.86
N ALA A 269 -2.03 -9.91 63.18
CA ALA A 269 -1.77 -10.55 64.48
C ALA A 269 -1.92 -9.54 65.63
N PHE A 270 -1.38 -8.33 65.45
CA PHE A 270 -1.53 -7.24 66.42
C PHE A 270 -2.99 -6.88 66.66
N LEU A 271 -3.77 -6.62 65.59
CA LEU A 271 -5.17 -6.22 65.72
C LEU A 271 -6.03 -7.34 66.32
N SER A 272 -5.77 -8.61 65.98
CA SER A 272 -6.48 -9.73 66.62
C SER A 272 -6.19 -9.84 68.10
N ALA A 273 -4.92 -9.75 68.51
CA ALA A 273 -4.55 -9.79 69.94
C ALA A 273 -5.14 -8.61 70.70
N LEU A 274 -5.12 -7.42 70.11
CA LEU A 274 -5.70 -6.21 70.69
C LEU A 274 -7.23 -6.31 70.84
N THR A 275 -7.94 -6.84 69.84
CA THR A 275 -9.39 -7.06 69.96
C THR A 275 -9.73 -7.99 71.12
N LEU A 276 -8.97 -9.08 71.31
CA LEU A 276 -9.18 -10.01 72.42
C LEU A 276 -8.88 -9.36 73.78
N ASP A 277 -7.81 -8.55 73.87
CA ASP A 277 -7.47 -7.80 75.10
C ASP A 277 -8.57 -6.79 75.46
N LEU A 278 -8.99 -5.95 74.52
CA LEU A 278 -10.06 -4.96 74.74
C LEU A 278 -11.40 -5.63 75.09
N PHE A 279 -11.75 -6.73 74.41
CA PHE A 279 -12.94 -7.50 74.74
C PHE A 279 -12.88 -8.08 76.16
N SER A 280 -11.73 -8.61 76.57
CA SER A 280 -11.52 -9.12 77.93
C SER A 280 -11.70 -8.00 78.96
N ARG A 281 -11.13 -6.82 78.74
CA ARG A 281 -11.27 -5.67 79.66
C ARG A 281 -12.71 -5.21 79.79
N GLN A 282 -13.48 -5.23 78.71
CA GLN A 282 -14.88 -4.85 78.72
C GLN A 282 -15.79 -5.89 79.41
N THR A 283 -15.39 -7.16 79.42
CA THR A 283 -16.15 -8.27 80.01
C THR A 283 -15.78 -8.59 81.46
N ILE A 284 -14.73 -7.99 82.02
CA ILE A 284 -14.31 -8.12 83.44
C ILE A 284 -15.05 -7.11 84.35
N ALA A 285 -16.23 -6.62 83.93
CA ALA A 285 -17.11 -5.80 84.77
C ALA A 285 -17.88 -6.65 85.79
#